data_AF-A0A1W6BVX4-F1
#
_entry.id   AF-A0A1W6BVX4-F1
#
_cell.length_a   1.000
_cell.length_b   1.000
_cell.length_c   1.000
_cell.angle_alpha   90.00
_cell.angle_beta   90.00
_cell.angle_gamma   90.00
#
_symmetry.space_group_name_H-M   'P 1'
#
loop_
_entity.id
_entity.type
_entity.pdbx_description
1 polymer ?
#
loop_
_entity_poly.entity_id
_entity_poly.type
_entity_poly.pdbx_seq_one_letter_code
_entity_poly.pdbx_strand_id
1 'polypeptide(L)' 'MQTIKQLFINIGRTDINESMQNLVSDDIIDSIDIMALVAEIERFYKAPLSAEFIVSENFENFTKISAMLKKAYGQA' A
#
# COMPACT_ATOMS: atom_id res chain seq x y z
N MET A 1 -4.17 9.46 -3.97
CA MET A 1 -4.84 8.34 -4.70
C MET A 1 -4.03 7.89 -5.91
N GLN A 2 -3.64 8.79 -6.81
CA GLN A 2 -2.77 8.43 -7.95
C GLN A 2 -1.43 7.83 -7.53
N THR A 3 -0.79 8.35 -6.47
CA THR A 3 0.44 7.78 -5.88
C THR A 3 0.27 6.29 -5.56
N ILE A 4 -0.78 5.93 -4.82
CA ILE A 4 -1.04 4.56 -4.38
C ILE A 4 -1.30 3.64 -5.58
N LYS A 5 -2.05 4.12 -6.58
CA LYS A 5 -2.24 3.39 -7.83
C LYS A 5 -0.90 3.10 -8.51
N GLN A 6 -0.01 4.10 -8.57
CA GLN A 6 1.30 3.94 -9.19
C GLN A 6 2.18 2.94 -8.43
N LEU A 7 2.13 2.94 -7.08
CA LEU A 7 2.86 1.95 -6.27
C LEU A 7 2.43 0.52 -6.62
N PHE A 8 1.12 0.26 -6.76
CA PHE A 8 0.63 -1.05 -7.19
C PHE A 8 1.06 -1.42 -8.62
N ILE A 9 1.01 -0.48 -9.56
CA ILE A 9 1.50 -0.69 -10.93
C ILE A 9 2.99 -1.07 -10.93
N ASN A 10 3.80 -0.42 -10.09
CA ASN A 10 5.24 -0.66 -10.03
C ASN A 10 5.60 -2.06 -9.50
N ILE A 11 4.72 -2.69 -8.73
CA ILE A 11 4.88 -4.07 -8.25
C ILE A 11 4.16 -5.10 -9.14
N GLY A 12 3.65 -4.68 -10.31
CA GLY A 12 2.97 -5.57 -11.27
C GLY A 12 1.49 -5.81 -11.00
N ARG A 13 0.89 -5.15 -10.01
CA ARG A 13 -0.54 -5.24 -9.67
C ARG A 13 -1.37 -4.18 -10.40
N THR A 14 -1.38 -4.26 -11.73
CA THR A 14 -2.12 -3.32 -12.59
C THR A 14 -3.64 -3.52 -12.56
N ASP A 15 -4.10 -4.65 -12.01
CA ASP A 15 -5.50 -4.99 -11.79
C ASP A 15 -6.15 -4.18 -10.66
N ILE A 16 -5.34 -3.66 -9.73
CA ILE A 16 -5.82 -2.96 -8.54
C ILE A 16 -6.20 -1.50 -8.84
N ASN A 17 -7.34 -1.06 -8.29
CA ASN A 17 -7.80 0.32 -8.42
C ASN A 17 -8.45 0.87 -7.15
N GLU A 18 -8.70 2.18 -7.14
CA GLU A 18 -9.17 2.95 -5.97
C GLU A 18 -10.58 2.62 -5.49
N SER A 19 -11.40 1.94 -6.31
CA SER A 19 -12.74 1.48 -5.89
C SER A 19 -12.71 0.15 -5.15
N MET A 20 -11.62 -0.62 -5.28
CA MET A 20 -11.49 -1.91 -4.62
C MET A 20 -11.40 -1.75 -3.11
N GLN A 21 -12.05 -2.66 -2.40
CA GLN A 21 -12.09 -2.75 -0.95
C GLN A 21 -11.63 -4.14 -0.54
N ASN A 22 -11.36 -4.30 0.76
CA ASN A 22 -11.02 -5.59 1.37
C ASN A 22 -9.88 -6.33 0.64
N LEU A 23 -8.88 -5.61 0.16
CA LEU A 23 -7.81 -6.17 -0.69
C LEU A 23 -7.14 -7.37 -0.04
N VAL A 24 -6.98 -7.36 1.29
CA VAL A 24 -6.38 -8.48 2.02
C VAL A 24 -7.45 -9.50 2.39
N SER A 25 -8.57 -9.03 2.95
CA SER A 25 -9.64 -9.90 3.44
C SER A 25 -10.34 -10.73 2.34
N ASP A 26 -10.38 -10.23 1.10
CA ASP A 26 -10.96 -10.91 -0.07
C ASP A 26 -9.89 -11.71 -0.86
N ASP A 27 -8.69 -11.92 -0.29
CA ASP A 27 -7.54 -12.60 -0.91
C ASP A 27 -7.12 -12.00 -2.27
N ILE A 28 -7.38 -10.71 -2.50
CA ILE A 28 -6.99 -9.99 -3.73
C ILE A 28 -5.47 -9.76 -3.72
N ILE A 29 -4.89 -9.43 -2.57
CA ILE A 29 -3.45 -9.30 -2.36
C ILE A 29 -3.03 -10.20 -1.19
N ASP A 30 -1.85 -10.78 -1.28
CA ASP A 30 -1.31 -11.65 -0.23
C ASP A 30 -0.10 -11.02 0.49
N SER A 31 0.55 -11.81 1.35
CA SER A 31 1.74 -11.38 2.07
C SER A 31 2.93 -11.01 1.16
N ILE A 32 3.06 -11.62 -0.03
CA ILE A 32 4.12 -11.33 -0.99
C ILE A 32 3.85 -9.97 -1.63
N ASP A 33 2.61 -9.71 -2.04
CA ASP A 33 2.20 -8.41 -2.57
C ASP A 33 2.41 -7.29 -1.54
N ILE A 34 2.05 -7.53 -0.27
CA ILE A 34 2.26 -6.56 0.81
C ILE A 34 3.76 -6.26 0.97
N MET A 35 4.62 -7.28 0.98
CA MET A 35 6.08 -7.09 1.09
C MET A 35 6.65 -6.32 -0.11
N ALA A 36 6.18 -6.61 -1.32
CA ALA A 36 6.58 -5.86 -2.52
C ALA A 36 6.11 -4.39 -2.44
N LEU A 37 4.87 -4.16 -2.00
CA LEU A 37 4.31 -2.83 -1.83
C LEU A 37 5.07 -2.02 -0.77
N VAL A 38 5.43 -2.63 0.36
CA VAL A 38 6.25 -2.00 1.40
C VAL A 38 7.61 -1.58 0.82
N ALA A 39 8.31 -2.48 0.14
CA ALA A 39 9.60 -2.16 -0.49
C ALA A 39 9.49 -1.00 -1.49
N GLU A 40 8.41 -0.97 -2.29
CA GLU A 40 8.15 0.09 -3.26
C GLU A 40 7.78 1.43 -2.59
N ILE A 41 7.03 1.41 -1.50
CA ILE A 41 6.76 2.59 -0.66
C ILE A 41 8.08 3.17 -0.14
N GLU A 42 8.93 2.34 0.44
CA GLU A 42 10.21 2.78 1.00
C GLU A 42 11.13 3.37 -0.08
N ARG A 43 11.15 2.76 -1.26
CA ARG A 43 11.88 3.28 -2.43
C ARG A 43 11.33 4.63 -2.89
N PHE A 44 10.01 4.79 -2.95
CA PHE A 44 9.35 6.02 -3.39
C PHE A 44 9.60 7.18 -2.42
N TYR A 45 9.42 6.93 -1.11
CA TYR A 45 9.60 7.95 -0.06
C TYR A 45 11.05 8.12 0.39
N LYS A 46 11.97 7.24 -0.05
CA LYS A 46 13.39 7.21 0.33
C LYS A 46 13.59 7.13 1.85
N ALA A 47 12.69 6.45 2.54
CA ALA A 47 12.67 6.29 3.98
C ALA A 47 12.00 4.95 4.34
N PRO A 48 12.43 4.27 5.40
CA PRO A 48 11.82 3.02 5.84
C PRO A 48 10.40 3.25 6.38
N LEU A 49 9.53 2.27 6.18
CA LEU A 49 8.20 2.26 6.78
C LEU A 49 8.30 1.63 8.17
N SER A 50 7.84 2.33 9.21
CA SER A 50 7.82 1.79 10.57
C SER A 50 7.04 0.48 10.62
N ALA A 51 7.59 -0.54 11.29
CA ALA A 51 7.01 -1.88 11.36
C ALA A 51 5.59 -1.90 11.95
N GLU A 52 5.23 -0.91 12.78
CA GLU A 52 3.88 -0.74 13.32
C GLU A 52 2.82 -0.49 12.25
N PHE A 53 3.23 -0.01 11.06
CA PHE A 53 2.34 0.23 9.93
C PHE A 53 2.18 -1.02 9.04
N ILE A 54 3.03 -2.04 9.21
CA ILE A 54 3.00 -3.26 8.41
C ILE A 54 2.00 -4.26 9.03
N VAL A 55 0.73 -3.86 9.05
CA VAL A 55 -0.40 -4.65 9.53
C VAL A 55 -1.47 -4.72 8.45
N SER A 56 -2.12 -5.87 8.27
CA SER A 56 -3.06 -6.15 7.17
C SER A 56 -4.14 -5.08 7.02
N GLU A 57 -4.60 -4.52 8.13
CA GLU A 57 -5.64 -3.50 8.17
C GLU A 57 -5.26 -2.27 7.35
N ASN A 58 -3.99 -1.87 7.33
CA ASN A 58 -3.55 -0.70 6.57
C ASN A 58 -3.57 -0.92 5.05
N PHE A 59 -3.63 -2.18 4.59
CA PHE A 59 -3.56 -2.56 3.18
C PHE A 59 -4.91 -2.94 2.59
N GLU A 60 -6.01 -2.86 3.34
CA GLU A 60 -7.34 -3.29 2.86
C GLU A 60 -7.91 -2.43 1.73
N ASN A 61 -7.50 -1.17 1.61
CA ASN A 61 -7.94 -0.30 0.52
C ASN A 61 -7.08 0.96 0.43
N PHE A 62 -7.30 1.73 -0.63
CA PHE A 62 -6.55 2.96 -0.91
C PHE A 62 -6.70 4.02 0.18
N THR A 63 -7.87 4.12 0.81
CA THR A 63 -8.11 5.09 1.89
C THR A 63 -7.25 4.78 3.10
N LYS A 64 -7.17 3.51 3.51
CA LYS A 64 -6.36 3.07 4.64
C LYS A 64 -4.86 3.18 4.34
N ILE A 65 -4.42 2.81 3.14
CA ILE A 65 -3.03 3.00 2.70
C ILE A 65 -2.69 4.50 2.74
N SER A 66 -3.57 5.38 2.23
CA SER A 66 -3.34 6.82 2.27
C SER A 66 -3.23 7.36 3.70
N ALA A 67 -4.09 6.89 4.60
CA ALA A 67 -4.05 7.29 6.01
C ALA A 67 -2.74 6.84 6.69
N MET A 68 -2.28 5.63 6.40
CA MET A 68 -0.98 5.10 6.85
C MET A 68 0.17 5.97 6.33
N LEU A 69 0.24 6.23 5.01
CA LEU A 69 1.31 7.02 4.40
C LEU A 69 1.35 8.46 4.92
N LYS A 70 0.19 9.09 5.16
CA LYS A 70 0.12 10.42 5.79
C LYS A 70 0.72 10.42 7.20
N LYS A 71 0.47 9.37 8.00
CA LYS A 71 1.05 9.24 9.34
C LYS A 71 2.55 8.96 9.30
N ALA A 72 2.99 8.11 8.37
CA ALA A 72 4.39 7.71 8.24
C ALA A 72 5.28 8.83 7.69
N TYR A 73 4.81 9.59 6.69
CA TYR A 73 5.66 10.52 5.92
C TYR A 73 5.12 11.96 5.85
N GLY A 74 3.95 12.25 6.44
CA GLY A 74 3.34 13.58 6.39
C GLY A 74 2.68 13.94 5.04
N GLN A 75 2.68 13.05 4.04
CA GLN A 75 2.08 13.26 2.72
C GLN A 75 1.72 11.93 2.03
N ALA A 76 0.61 11.89 1.26
CA ALA A 76 0.14 10.71 0.51
C ALA A 76 -0.49 11.05 -0.84
#